data_AF-A0A519RWN8-F1
#
_entry.id   AF-A0A519RWN8-F1
#
_cell.length_a   1.000
_cell.length_b   1.000
_cell.length_c   1.000
_cell.angle_alpha   90.00
_cell.angle_beta   90.00
_cell.angle_gamma   90.00
#
_symmetry.space_group_name_H-M   'P 1'
#
loop_
_entity.id
_entity.type
_entity.pdbx_description
1 polymer ?
#
loop_
_entity_poly.entity_id
_entity_poly.type
_entity_poly.pdbx_seq_one_letter_code
_entity_poly.pdbx_strand_id
1 'polypeptide(L)'
;PQDHAFIATLYNFANKYNIKYILNGGNISTECVRNPMEFLYYGTDMPQINDIINQFGTVKMETYPFSPILKHKFYLRYIKGVQVVKPLNYMPYVKEDALQLLADTYGWTPYPQKHFESRFTKFYEGYWLPERFGFDTRRVQYSSLILTGQMDRETALEKLKKPAYNPETIDDEFKYISTKLGITVEELRNYFNMEKKFYWDYKNQQSLFKAGAKILKFLGVERSIKR
;
A
#
# COMPACT_ATOMS: atom_id res chain seq x y z
N PRO A 1 3.43 -7.67 2.57
CA PRO A 1 4.84 -8.10 2.75
C PRO A 1 5.84 -7.26 1.95
N GLN A 2 5.66 -7.05 0.65
CA GLN A 2 6.68 -6.35 -0.16
C GLN A 2 6.97 -4.91 0.32
N ASP A 3 5.95 -4.09 0.52
CA ASP A 3 6.11 -2.69 0.99
C ASP A 3 6.78 -2.59 2.35
N HIS A 4 6.44 -3.51 3.27
CA HIS A 4 7.09 -3.58 4.58
C HIS A 4 8.59 -3.75 4.40
N ALA A 5 9.00 -4.70 3.55
CA ALA A 5 10.41 -4.98 3.35
C ALA A 5 11.16 -3.81 2.72
N PHE A 6 10.57 -3.16 1.72
CA PHE A 6 11.16 -1.98 1.07
C PHE A 6 11.37 -0.84 2.06
N ILE A 7 10.33 -0.48 2.82
CA ILE A 7 10.40 0.60 3.79
C ILE A 7 11.36 0.26 4.93
N ALA A 8 11.31 -0.96 5.46
CA ALA A 8 12.22 -1.40 6.51
C ALA A 8 13.68 -1.40 6.07
N THR A 9 13.96 -1.81 4.83
CA THR A 9 15.31 -1.81 4.25
C THR A 9 15.84 -0.39 4.12
N LEU A 10 15.03 0.55 3.62
CA LEU A 10 15.40 1.96 3.54
C LEU A 10 15.72 2.54 4.92
N TYR A 11 14.91 2.25 5.93
CA TYR A 11 15.18 2.67 7.30
C TYR A 11 16.44 2.05 7.89
N ASN A 12 16.67 0.75 7.66
CA ASN A 12 17.88 0.07 8.11
C ASN A 12 19.13 0.66 7.45
N PHE A 13 19.07 0.92 6.14
CA PHE A 13 20.13 1.55 5.39
C PHE A 13 20.44 2.95 5.91
N ALA A 14 19.40 3.78 6.08
CA ALA A 14 19.56 5.13 6.61
C ALA A 14 20.19 5.14 8.01
N ASN A 15 19.75 4.22 8.88
CA ASN A 15 20.32 4.08 10.21
C ASN A 15 21.78 3.61 10.19
N LYS A 16 22.11 2.62 9.36
CA LYS A 16 23.47 2.05 9.23
C LYS A 16 24.49 3.09 8.75
N TYR A 17 24.10 3.91 7.77
CA TYR A 17 24.97 4.89 7.13
C TYR A 17 24.76 6.33 7.65
N ASN A 18 24.03 6.49 8.76
CA ASN A 18 23.73 7.78 9.37
C ASN A 18 23.10 8.82 8.42
N ILE A 19 22.33 8.35 7.44
CA ILE A 19 21.61 9.20 6.49
C ILE A 19 20.37 9.76 7.18
N LYS A 20 20.27 11.09 7.21
CA LYS A 20 19.19 11.78 7.92
C LYS A 20 17.92 11.96 7.11
N TYR A 21 17.96 11.77 5.79
CA TYR A 21 16.84 12.06 4.91
C TYR A 21 16.50 10.88 4.00
N ILE A 22 15.21 10.53 3.95
CA ILE A 22 14.64 9.57 3.02
C ILE A 22 13.64 10.32 2.15
N LEU A 23 13.82 10.30 0.84
CA LEU A 23 12.88 10.88 -0.11
C LEU A 23 11.74 9.89 -0.39
N ASN A 24 10.51 10.38 -0.39
CA ASN A 24 9.31 9.57 -0.64
C ASN A 24 8.40 10.28 -1.64
N GLY A 25 8.01 9.58 -2.70
CA GLY A 25 7.12 10.10 -3.76
C GLY A 25 5.64 10.16 -3.38
N GLY A 26 5.25 9.72 -2.18
CA GLY A 26 3.87 9.84 -1.71
C GLY A 26 3.46 11.31 -1.57
N ASN A 27 2.30 11.66 -2.12
CA ASN A 27 1.82 13.03 -2.18
C ASN A 27 0.35 13.12 -1.78
N ILE A 28 -0.08 14.26 -1.25
CA ILE A 28 -1.47 14.48 -0.87
C ILE A 28 -2.37 14.73 -2.09
N SER A 29 -1.81 15.27 -3.17
CA SER A 29 -2.55 15.62 -4.38
C SER A 29 -3.28 14.42 -5.00
N THR A 30 -2.69 13.23 -4.94
CA THR A 30 -3.25 12.00 -5.53
C THR A 30 -3.58 10.91 -4.51
N GLU A 31 -3.35 11.16 -3.20
CA GLU A 31 -3.48 10.16 -2.14
C GLU A 31 -4.07 10.74 -0.83
N CYS A 32 -4.91 11.76 -0.92
CA CYS A 32 -5.54 12.40 0.23
C CYS A 32 -6.62 11.54 0.90
N VAL A 33 -7.22 10.58 0.18
CA VAL A 33 -8.20 9.65 0.73
C VAL A 33 -7.50 8.41 1.27
N ARG A 34 -7.83 8.00 2.49
CA ARG A 34 -7.25 6.81 3.13
C ARG A 34 -8.00 5.54 2.71
N ASN A 35 -7.25 4.45 2.51
CA ASN A 35 -7.86 3.13 2.35
C ASN A 35 -8.61 2.72 3.63
N PRO A 36 -9.77 2.05 3.51
CA PRO A 36 -10.45 1.49 4.67
C PRO A 36 -9.57 0.46 5.38
N MET A 37 -9.54 0.52 6.71
CA MET A 37 -8.70 -0.34 7.53
C MET A 37 -9.05 -1.83 7.41
N GLU A 38 -10.30 -2.13 7.04
CA GLU A 38 -10.79 -3.50 6.81
C GLU A 38 -10.02 -4.19 5.67
N PHE A 39 -9.62 -3.43 4.65
CA PHE A 39 -8.92 -3.96 3.48
C PHE A 39 -7.40 -3.77 3.55
N LEU A 40 -6.95 -2.64 4.11
CA LEU A 40 -5.53 -2.32 4.24
C LEU A 40 -5.21 -1.89 5.68
N TYR A 41 -4.95 -2.91 6.50
CA TYR A 41 -4.55 -2.73 7.89
C TYR A 41 -3.06 -2.37 8.02
N TYR A 42 -2.65 -1.97 9.23
CA TYR A 42 -1.29 -1.52 9.50
C TYR A 42 -0.25 -2.63 9.28
N GLY A 43 0.47 -2.54 8.17
CA GLY A 43 1.54 -3.49 7.83
C GLY A 43 2.75 -3.47 8.77
N THR A 44 2.75 -2.72 9.87
CA THR A 44 3.82 -2.69 10.90
C THR A 44 3.34 -3.15 12.28
N ASP A 45 2.14 -3.73 12.36
CA ASP A 45 1.60 -4.38 13.55
C ASP A 45 2.27 -5.75 13.73
N MET A 46 3.35 -5.78 14.51
CA MET A 46 4.16 -7.00 14.66
C MET A 46 3.42 -8.15 15.35
N PRO A 47 2.57 -7.93 16.37
CA PRO A 47 1.72 -8.99 16.90
C PRO A 47 0.87 -9.68 15.83
N GLN A 48 0.30 -8.92 14.89
CA GLN A 48 -0.45 -9.51 13.79
C GLN A 48 0.42 -10.32 12.84
N ILE A 49 1.53 -9.73 12.39
CA ILE A 49 2.46 -10.42 11.49
C ILE A 49 2.94 -11.72 12.12
N ASN A 50 3.31 -11.70 13.40
CA ASN A 50 3.80 -12.87 14.11
C ASN A 50 2.70 -13.93 14.29
N ASP A 51 1.46 -13.53 14.56
CA ASP A 51 0.34 -14.47 14.71
C ASP A 51 0.04 -15.19 13.38
N ILE A 52 0.03 -14.46 12.27
CA ILE A 52 -0.13 -15.02 10.92
C ILE A 52 1.04 -15.97 10.57
N ILE A 53 2.29 -15.56 10.84
CA ILE A 53 3.47 -16.40 10.59
C ILE A 53 3.43 -17.67 11.45
N ASN A 54 3.02 -17.58 12.72
CA ASN A 54 2.95 -18.75 13.60
C ASN A 54 1.87 -19.74 13.17
N GLN A 55 0.75 -19.25 12.61
CA GLN A 55 -0.36 -20.10 12.17
C GLN A 55 -0.12 -20.72 10.79
N PHE A 56 0.48 -19.97 9.85
CA PHE A 56 0.53 -20.35 8.44
C PHE A 56 1.93 -20.33 7.81
N GLY A 57 2.95 -19.88 8.54
CA GLY A 57 4.31 -19.78 8.04
C GLY A 57 4.90 -21.16 7.77
N THR A 58 5.34 -21.39 6.53
CA THR A 58 6.02 -22.63 6.12
C THR A 58 7.54 -22.50 6.14
N VAL A 59 8.06 -21.27 6.23
CA VAL A 59 9.49 -20.95 6.22
C VAL A 59 9.80 -19.93 7.30
N LYS A 60 10.93 -20.11 7.99
CA LYS A 60 11.45 -19.10 8.93
C LYS A 60 11.92 -17.87 8.17
N MET A 61 11.38 -16.70 8.52
CA MET A 61 11.70 -15.42 7.85
C MET A 61 12.89 -14.70 8.51
N GLU A 62 14.01 -15.40 8.74
CA GLU A 62 15.13 -14.90 9.55
C GLU A 62 15.82 -13.66 8.95
N THR A 63 15.92 -13.61 7.62
CA THR A 63 16.56 -12.50 6.89
C THR A 63 15.57 -11.43 6.44
N TYR A 64 14.27 -11.65 6.66
CA TYR A 64 13.26 -10.70 6.26
C TYR A 64 13.34 -9.44 7.15
N PRO A 65 13.39 -8.23 6.57
CA PRO A 65 13.67 -7.02 7.33
C PRO A 65 12.40 -6.53 8.05
N PHE A 66 12.04 -7.15 9.16
CA PHE A 66 10.92 -6.65 9.96
C PHE A 66 11.23 -5.30 10.62
N SER A 67 10.25 -4.40 10.64
CA SER A 67 10.34 -3.05 11.18
C SER A 67 9.10 -2.74 12.04
N PRO A 68 9.20 -2.91 13.37
CA PRO A 68 8.14 -2.54 14.29
C PRO A 68 7.79 -1.05 14.20
N ILE A 69 6.54 -0.70 14.53
CA ILE A 69 6.05 0.68 14.45
C ILE A 69 6.91 1.68 15.25
N LEU A 70 7.32 1.33 16.47
CA LEU A 70 8.11 2.21 17.33
C LEU A 70 9.52 2.47 16.81
N LYS A 71 10.08 1.51 16.06
CA LYS A 71 11.42 1.66 15.46
C LYS A 71 11.43 2.87 14.53
N HIS A 72 10.48 2.98 13.61
CA HIS A 72 10.50 4.03 12.61
C HIS A 72 9.71 5.28 13.00
N LYS A 73 8.62 5.15 13.79
CA LYS A 73 7.84 6.31 14.25
C LYS A 73 8.50 7.07 15.40
N PHE A 74 9.30 6.39 16.24
CA PHE A 74 9.92 7.00 17.42
C PHE A 74 11.45 6.99 17.37
N TYR A 75 12.07 5.80 17.40
CA TYR A 75 13.53 5.69 17.51
C TYR A 75 14.26 6.37 16.35
N LEU A 76 13.94 6.00 15.11
CA LEU A 76 14.62 6.57 13.95
C LEU A 76 14.30 8.06 13.79
N ARG A 77 13.05 8.45 14.02
CA ARG A 77 12.63 9.85 13.86
C ARG A 77 13.24 10.79 14.89
N TYR A 78 13.07 10.49 16.18
CA TYR A 78 13.41 11.43 17.25
C TYR A 78 14.79 11.20 17.86
N ILE A 79 15.25 9.94 17.94
CA ILE A 79 16.56 9.62 18.53
C ILE A 79 17.65 9.67 17.47
N LYS A 80 17.42 9.10 16.29
CA LYS A 80 18.40 9.13 15.19
C LYS A 80 18.25 10.33 14.26
N GLY A 81 17.18 11.10 14.37
CA GLY A 81 16.94 12.29 13.55
C GLY A 81 16.69 11.99 12.07
N VAL A 82 16.20 10.78 11.73
CA VAL A 82 15.85 10.40 10.36
C VAL A 82 14.50 11.03 9.99
N GLN A 83 14.45 11.71 8.86
CA GLN A 83 13.29 12.41 8.35
C GLN A 83 12.89 11.86 6.99
N VAL A 84 11.59 11.56 6.84
CA VAL A 84 11.01 11.22 5.54
C VAL A 84 10.43 12.48 4.92
N VAL A 85 11.04 12.94 3.82
CA VAL A 85 10.64 14.14 3.10
C VAL A 85 9.79 13.73 1.90
N LYS A 86 8.70 14.47 1.66
CA LYS A 86 7.78 14.27 0.53
C LYS A 86 7.81 15.50 -0.38
N PRO A 87 8.78 15.62 -1.29
CA PRO A 87 8.98 16.82 -2.10
C PRO A 87 7.73 17.24 -2.87
N LEU A 88 6.96 16.27 -3.37
CA LEU A 88 5.75 16.50 -4.16
C LEU A 88 4.61 17.19 -3.39
N ASN A 89 4.71 17.30 -2.05
CA ASN A 89 3.75 18.08 -1.26
C ASN A 89 4.09 19.58 -1.20
N TYR A 90 5.27 19.99 -1.68
CA TYR A 90 5.73 21.38 -1.66
C TYR A 90 5.59 22.06 -3.03
N MET A 91 4.82 21.47 -3.93
CA MET A 91 4.54 21.99 -5.26
C MET A 91 3.10 21.65 -5.68
N PRO A 92 2.51 22.38 -6.63
CA PRO A 92 1.23 21.99 -7.24
C PRO A 92 1.44 20.75 -8.11
N TYR A 93 1.40 19.57 -7.48
CA TYR A 93 1.58 18.31 -8.18
C TYR A 93 0.31 17.94 -8.94
N VAL A 94 0.34 18.02 -10.27
CA VAL A 94 -0.70 17.51 -11.17
C VAL A 94 -0.19 16.20 -11.79
N LYS A 95 -0.98 15.14 -11.71
CA LYS A 95 -0.58 13.81 -12.15
C LYS A 95 -0.32 13.79 -13.65
N GLU A 96 -1.24 14.30 -14.46
CA GLU A 96 -1.14 14.31 -15.92
C GLU A 96 0.09 15.10 -16.40
N ASP A 97 0.39 16.25 -15.81
CA ASP A 97 1.61 17.03 -16.10
C ASP A 97 2.88 16.22 -15.79
N ALA A 98 2.90 15.51 -14.66
CA ALA A 98 4.03 14.66 -14.30
C ALA A 98 4.21 13.49 -15.28
N LEU A 99 3.13 12.86 -15.73
CA LEU A 99 3.19 11.78 -16.74
C LEU A 99 3.71 12.31 -18.08
N GLN A 100 3.23 13.47 -18.52
CA GLN A 100 3.65 14.11 -19.77
C GLN A 100 5.15 14.48 -19.71
N LEU A 101 5.59 15.10 -18.61
CA LEU A 101 7.00 15.43 -18.40
C LEU A 101 7.90 14.19 -18.46
N LEU A 102 7.48 13.10 -17.82
CA LEU A 102 8.23 11.84 -17.84
C LEU A 102 8.30 11.23 -19.26
N ALA A 103 7.20 11.30 -20.01
CA ALA A 103 7.15 10.83 -21.39
C ALA A 103 8.07 11.66 -22.30
N ASP A 104 7.97 12.99 -22.25
CA ASP A 104 8.72 13.90 -23.12
C ASP A 104 10.22 13.91 -22.80
N THR A 105 10.57 13.82 -21.51
CA THR A 105 11.97 13.95 -21.07
C THR A 105 12.72 12.62 -21.13
N TYR A 106 12.05 11.51 -20.78
CA TYR A 106 12.70 10.22 -20.58
C TYR A 106 12.18 9.12 -21.50
N GLY A 107 11.22 9.41 -22.38
CA GLY A 107 10.54 8.39 -23.19
C GLY A 107 9.75 7.39 -22.34
N TRP A 108 9.37 7.79 -21.12
CA TRP A 108 8.69 6.89 -20.20
C TRP A 108 7.26 6.61 -20.68
N THR A 109 6.88 5.33 -20.71
CA THR A 109 5.55 4.92 -21.13
C THR A 109 4.62 4.76 -19.92
N PRO A 110 3.48 5.48 -19.87
CA PRO A 110 2.56 5.36 -18.76
C PRO A 110 1.88 4.00 -18.71
N TYR A 111 1.74 3.46 -17.50
CA TYR A 111 0.93 2.28 -17.25
C TYR A 111 -0.56 2.66 -17.23
N PRO A 112 -1.47 1.76 -17.63
CA PRO A 112 -2.90 2.07 -17.75
C PRO A 112 -3.56 2.41 -16.41
N GLN A 113 -2.97 1.97 -15.29
CA GLN A 113 -3.51 2.16 -13.95
C GLN A 113 -2.37 2.19 -12.91
N LYS A 114 -2.63 2.84 -11.77
CA LYS A 114 -1.66 2.94 -10.66
C LYS A 114 -1.21 1.55 -10.21
N HIS A 115 0.10 1.38 -9.98
CA HIS A 115 0.78 0.15 -9.55
C HIS A 115 0.83 -1.01 -10.56
N PHE A 116 0.36 -0.79 -11.80
CA PHE A 116 0.26 -1.87 -12.80
C PHE A 116 1.59 -2.16 -13.51
N GLU A 117 2.69 -1.54 -13.10
CA GLU A 117 4.06 -1.96 -13.46
C GLU A 117 4.41 -3.33 -12.87
N SER A 118 3.81 -3.70 -11.73
CA SER A 118 3.99 -4.99 -11.09
C SER A 118 2.84 -5.92 -11.48
N ARG A 119 3.15 -7.03 -12.15
CA ARG A 119 2.14 -8.04 -12.49
C ARG A 119 1.43 -8.62 -11.26
N PHE A 120 2.16 -8.79 -10.15
CA PHE A 120 1.57 -9.22 -8.88
C PHE A 120 0.60 -8.17 -8.33
N THR A 121 1.00 -6.90 -8.31
CA THR A 121 0.16 -5.82 -7.78
C THR A 121 -1.06 -5.58 -8.66
N LYS A 122 -0.91 -5.69 -10.00
CA LYS A 122 -2.03 -5.68 -10.95
C LYS A 122 -3.03 -6.79 -10.66
N PHE A 123 -2.58 -8.03 -10.43
CA PHE A 123 -3.46 -9.13 -10.06
C PHE A 123 -4.15 -8.89 -8.71
N TYR A 124 -3.40 -8.44 -7.70
CA TYR A 124 -3.90 -8.20 -6.35
C TYR A 124 -4.93 -7.05 -6.29
N GLU A 125 -4.57 -5.86 -6.77
CA GLU A 125 -5.43 -4.68 -6.73
C GLU A 125 -6.51 -4.69 -7.81
N GLY A 126 -6.20 -5.24 -8.99
CA GLY A 126 -7.09 -5.20 -10.14
C GLY A 126 -8.14 -6.32 -10.15
N TYR A 127 -7.83 -7.49 -9.57
CA TYR A 127 -8.73 -8.64 -9.57
C TYR A 127 -9.01 -9.18 -8.16
N TRP A 128 -7.97 -9.49 -7.38
CA TRP A 128 -8.14 -10.18 -6.10
C TRP A 128 -8.99 -9.39 -5.11
N LEU A 129 -8.66 -8.12 -4.87
CA LEU A 129 -9.41 -7.27 -3.94
C LEU A 129 -10.85 -6.98 -4.41
N PRO A 130 -11.11 -6.58 -5.67
CA PRO A 130 -12.47 -6.37 -6.16
C PRO A 130 -13.34 -7.62 -6.09
N GLU A 131 -12.87 -8.75 -6.64
CA GLU A 131 -13.71 -9.94 -6.79
C GLU A 131 -13.88 -10.69 -5.46
N ARG A 132 -12.83 -10.76 -4.64
CA ARG A 132 -12.90 -11.47 -3.34
C ARG A 132 -13.54 -10.61 -2.26
N PHE A 133 -13.19 -9.34 -2.15
CA PHE A 133 -13.55 -8.48 -1.02
C PHE A 133 -14.53 -7.35 -1.37
N GLY A 134 -14.91 -7.19 -2.65
CA GLY A 134 -15.72 -6.06 -3.10
C GLY A 134 -14.99 -4.72 -3.03
N PHE A 135 -13.66 -4.74 -2.84
CA PHE A 135 -12.86 -3.54 -2.66
C PHE A 135 -12.07 -3.19 -3.91
N ASP A 136 -12.57 -2.21 -4.65
CA ASP A 136 -11.88 -1.65 -5.80
C ASP A 136 -10.98 -0.47 -5.37
N THR A 137 -9.66 -0.66 -5.48
CA THR A 137 -8.66 0.33 -5.08
C THR A 137 -8.78 1.64 -5.87
N ARG A 138 -9.34 1.59 -7.08
CA ARG A 138 -9.62 2.77 -7.91
C ARG A 138 -10.54 3.75 -7.21
N ARG A 139 -11.45 3.29 -6.34
CA ARG A 139 -12.40 4.18 -5.64
C ARG A 139 -11.67 5.20 -4.78
N VAL A 140 -10.68 4.78 -4.00
CA VAL A 140 -9.87 5.67 -3.13
C VAL A 140 -8.97 6.57 -3.98
N GLN A 141 -8.38 6.02 -5.04
CA GLN A 141 -7.50 6.76 -5.94
C GLN A 141 -8.27 7.87 -6.69
N TYR A 142 -9.40 7.54 -7.33
CA TYR A 142 -10.24 8.49 -8.03
C TYR A 142 -10.89 9.49 -7.08
N SER A 143 -11.29 9.08 -5.88
CA SER A 143 -11.78 10.02 -4.86
C SER A 143 -10.72 11.07 -4.50
N SER A 144 -9.44 10.67 -4.44
CA SER A 144 -8.35 11.63 -4.20
C SER A 144 -8.21 12.63 -5.35
N LEU A 145 -8.29 12.17 -6.60
CA LEU A 145 -8.24 13.05 -7.79
C LEU A 145 -9.45 13.98 -7.90
N ILE A 146 -10.64 13.51 -7.53
CA ILE A 146 -11.86 14.35 -7.47
C ILE A 146 -11.70 15.45 -6.41
N LEU A 147 -11.26 15.09 -5.21
CA LEU A 147 -11.07 16.05 -4.12
C LEU A 147 -9.99 17.10 -4.41
N THR A 148 -9.10 16.84 -5.36
CA THR A 148 -8.04 17.76 -5.78
C THR A 148 -8.26 18.37 -7.15
N GLY A 149 -9.45 18.19 -7.74
CA GLY A 149 -9.86 18.83 -8.99
C GLY A 149 -9.17 18.29 -10.24
N GLN A 150 -8.58 17.10 -10.18
CA GLN A 150 -7.88 16.45 -11.31
C GLN A 150 -8.75 15.44 -12.07
N MET A 151 -9.96 15.15 -11.58
CA MET A 151 -10.89 14.22 -12.22
C MET A 151 -12.33 14.53 -11.86
N ASP A 152 -13.23 14.48 -12.84
CA ASP A 152 -14.67 14.58 -12.59
C ASP A 152 -15.25 13.27 -12.07
N ARG A 153 -16.29 13.38 -11.23
CA ARG A 153 -16.95 12.23 -10.62
C ARG A 153 -17.57 11.31 -11.67
N GLU A 154 -18.17 11.89 -12.70
CA GLU A 154 -18.85 11.20 -13.78
C GLU A 154 -17.85 10.33 -14.56
N THR A 155 -16.67 10.89 -14.85
CA THR A 155 -15.54 10.17 -15.47
C THR A 155 -15.07 9.02 -14.59
N ALA A 156 -14.94 9.23 -13.28
CA ALA A 156 -14.56 8.17 -12.35
C ALA A 156 -15.59 7.02 -12.33
N LEU A 157 -16.88 7.34 -12.28
CA LEU A 157 -17.96 6.35 -12.28
C LEU A 157 -17.98 5.56 -13.60
N GLU A 158 -17.80 6.22 -14.75
CA GLU A 158 -17.73 5.53 -16.04
C GLU A 158 -16.55 4.56 -16.09
N LYS A 159 -15.35 4.96 -15.62
CA LYS A 159 -14.18 4.08 -15.53
C LYS A 159 -14.42 2.87 -14.61
N LEU A 160 -15.15 3.05 -13.51
CA LEU A 160 -15.47 1.99 -12.54
C LEU A 160 -16.48 0.97 -13.08
N LYS A 161 -17.26 1.28 -14.12
CA LYS A 161 -18.17 0.30 -14.75
C LYS A 161 -17.42 -0.87 -15.39
N LYS A 162 -16.16 -0.67 -15.78
CA LYS A 162 -15.30 -1.71 -16.36
C LYS A 162 -14.40 -2.30 -15.27
N PRO A 163 -14.17 -3.63 -15.25
CA PRO A 163 -13.21 -4.22 -14.33
C PRO A 163 -11.80 -3.65 -14.55
N ALA A 164 -10.97 -3.65 -13.50
CA ALA A 164 -9.58 -3.21 -13.59
C ALA A 164 -8.65 -4.26 -14.20
N TYR A 165 -9.18 -5.43 -14.57
CA TYR A 165 -8.48 -6.56 -15.16
C TYR A 165 -9.14 -6.97 -16.48
N ASN A 166 -8.42 -7.72 -17.31
CA ASN A 166 -9.01 -8.37 -18.48
C ASN A 166 -9.55 -9.76 -18.07
N PRO A 167 -10.88 -9.99 -18.12
CA PRO A 167 -11.46 -11.29 -17.79
C PRO A 167 -10.94 -12.44 -18.65
N GLU A 168 -10.60 -12.17 -19.91
CA GLU A 168 -10.16 -13.21 -20.85
C GLU A 168 -8.78 -13.79 -20.50
N THR A 169 -7.94 -13.01 -19.80
CA THR A 169 -6.56 -13.41 -19.46
C THR A 169 -6.41 -13.82 -18.01
N ILE A 170 -7.49 -13.84 -17.22
CA ILE A 170 -7.37 -14.00 -15.76
C ILE A 170 -6.81 -15.36 -15.37
N ASP A 171 -7.13 -16.41 -16.11
CA ASP A 171 -6.62 -17.76 -15.86
C ASP A 171 -5.10 -17.85 -16.05
N ASP A 172 -4.55 -17.07 -16.99
CA ASP A 172 -3.12 -16.98 -17.20
C ASP A 172 -2.42 -16.17 -16.11
N GLU A 173 -3.11 -15.17 -15.53
CA GLU A 173 -2.61 -14.49 -14.33
C GLU A 173 -2.57 -15.46 -13.13
N PHE A 174 -3.58 -16.30 -12.93
CA PHE A 174 -3.54 -17.34 -11.90
C PHE A 174 -2.34 -18.28 -12.08
N LYS A 175 -2.10 -18.79 -13.30
CA LYS A 175 -0.94 -19.63 -13.61
C LYS A 175 0.38 -18.92 -13.28
N TYR A 176 0.52 -17.66 -13.71
CA TYR A 176 1.74 -16.90 -13.46
C TYR A 176 1.98 -16.67 -11.97
N ILE A 177 0.95 -16.22 -11.25
CA ILE A 177 1.06 -15.89 -9.82
C ILE A 177 1.31 -17.14 -8.99
N SER A 178 0.60 -18.24 -9.24
CA SER A 178 0.83 -19.51 -8.53
C SER A 178 2.26 -20.00 -8.74
N THR A 179 2.77 -19.92 -9.99
CA THR A 179 4.16 -20.26 -10.31
C THR A 179 5.16 -19.40 -9.52
N LYS A 180 4.93 -18.08 -9.42
CA LYS A 180 5.82 -17.18 -8.64
C LYS A 180 5.73 -17.40 -7.13
N LEU A 181 4.60 -17.88 -6.63
CA LEU A 181 4.40 -18.22 -5.23
C LEU A 181 4.88 -19.65 -4.89
N GLY A 182 5.19 -20.48 -5.89
CA GLY A 182 5.62 -21.86 -5.70
C GLY A 182 4.47 -22.80 -5.28
N ILE A 183 3.23 -22.49 -5.68
CA ILE A 183 2.02 -23.27 -5.37
C ILE A 183 1.27 -23.65 -6.65
N THR A 184 0.32 -24.57 -6.54
CA THR A 184 -0.53 -24.97 -7.67
C THR A 184 -1.60 -23.92 -7.97
N VAL A 185 -2.16 -23.94 -9.18
CA VAL A 185 -3.26 -23.03 -9.56
C VAL A 185 -4.50 -23.33 -8.73
N GLU A 186 -4.77 -24.60 -8.50
CA GLU A 186 -5.88 -25.12 -7.69
C GLU A 186 -5.79 -24.59 -6.26
N GLU A 187 -4.59 -24.61 -5.67
CA GLU A 187 -4.35 -24.07 -4.33
C GLU A 187 -4.57 -22.56 -4.27
N LEU A 188 -4.07 -21.79 -5.24
CA LEU A 188 -4.31 -20.35 -5.30
C LEU A 188 -5.80 -20.02 -5.46
N ARG A 189 -6.54 -20.79 -6.27
CA ARG A 189 -7.99 -20.66 -6.40
C ARG A 189 -8.73 -21.07 -5.12
N ASN A 190 -8.23 -22.06 -4.39
CA ASN A 190 -8.77 -22.40 -3.08
C ASN A 190 -8.62 -21.22 -2.11
N TYR A 191 -7.47 -20.55 -2.05
CA TYR A 191 -7.29 -19.32 -1.26
C TYR A 191 -8.19 -18.18 -1.71
N PHE A 192 -8.52 -18.12 -3.00
CA PHE A 192 -9.46 -17.13 -3.52
C PHE A 192 -10.91 -17.38 -3.07
N ASN A 193 -11.29 -18.64 -2.82
CA ASN A 193 -12.66 -19.04 -2.48
C ASN A 193 -12.88 -19.36 -0.99
N MET A 194 -11.81 -19.53 -0.20
CA MET A 194 -11.92 -19.81 1.22
C MET A 194 -12.68 -18.71 1.98
N GLU A 195 -13.18 -19.03 3.17
CA GLU A 195 -13.82 -18.05 4.07
C GLU A 195 -12.96 -16.78 4.21
N LYS A 196 -13.59 -15.60 4.14
CA LYS A 196 -12.87 -14.33 4.25
C LYS A 196 -12.43 -14.14 5.69
N LYS A 197 -11.15 -13.81 5.86
CA LYS A 197 -10.60 -13.34 7.12
C LYS A 197 -10.11 -11.91 6.95
N PHE A 198 -10.14 -11.17 8.03
CA PHE A 198 -9.76 -9.78 8.12
C PHE A 198 -8.73 -9.59 9.22
N TYR A 199 -8.26 -8.36 9.38
CA TYR A 199 -7.19 -8.06 10.34
C TYR A 199 -7.56 -8.41 11.80
N TRP A 200 -8.86 -8.41 12.15
CA TRP A 200 -9.36 -8.71 13.49
C TRP A 200 -9.48 -10.20 13.81
N ASP A 201 -9.37 -11.07 12.80
CA ASP A 201 -9.34 -12.52 12.99
C ASP A 201 -7.95 -13.00 13.45
N TYR A 202 -6.99 -12.08 13.55
CA TYR A 202 -5.63 -12.30 14.03
C TYR A 202 -5.32 -11.35 15.19
N LYS A 203 -4.39 -11.74 16.06
CA LYS A 203 -3.90 -10.84 17.13
C LYS A 203 -3.46 -9.52 16.53
N ASN A 204 -3.82 -8.40 17.12
CA ASN A 204 -3.44 -7.09 16.62
C ASN A 204 -3.41 -6.05 17.74
N GLN A 205 -2.81 -4.91 17.46
CA GLN A 205 -2.68 -3.79 18.39
C GLN A 205 -3.61 -2.62 18.03
N GLN A 206 -4.75 -2.88 17.37
CA GLN A 206 -5.62 -1.80 16.90
C GLN A 206 -6.11 -0.90 18.05
N SER A 207 -6.46 -1.49 19.20
CA SER A 207 -6.92 -0.76 20.38
C SER A 207 -5.85 0.20 20.90
N LEU A 208 -4.59 -0.26 20.97
CA LEU A 208 -3.44 0.55 21.35
C LEU A 208 -3.20 1.70 20.35
N PHE A 209 -3.29 1.43 19.05
CA PHE A 209 -3.14 2.47 18.02
C PHE A 209 -4.25 3.51 18.08
N LYS A 210 -5.50 3.09 18.31
CA LYS A 210 -6.64 4.00 18.50
C LYS A 210 -6.45 4.88 19.74
N ALA A 211 -5.98 4.33 20.85
CA ALA A 211 -5.69 5.09 22.06
C ALA A 211 -4.53 6.09 21.86
N GLY A 212 -3.42 5.63 21.27
CA GLY A 212 -2.27 6.48 20.96
C GLY A 212 -2.62 7.65 20.04
N ALA A 213 -3.40 7.40 18.97
CA ALA A 213 -3.86 8.45 18.07
C ALA A 213 -4.75 9.50 18.78
N LYS A 214 -5.64 9.07 19.68
CA LYS A 214 -6.44 10.01 20.48
C LYS A 214 -5.58 10.91 21.35
N ILE A 215 -4.56 10.35 22.01
CA ILE A 215 -3.62 11.09 22.85
C ILE A 215 -2.81 12.08 22.00
N LEU A 216 -2.24 11.64 20.88
CA LEU A 216 -1.45 12.51 19.99
C LEU A 216 -2.28 13.63 19.38
N LYS A 217 -3.55 13.36 19.04
CA LYS A 217 -4.50 14.37 18.59
C LYS A 217 -4.82 15.39 19.70
N PHE A 218 -5.06 14.92 20.92
CA PHE A 218 -5.30 15.78 22.08
C PHE A 218 -4.11 16.69 22.38
N LEU A 219 -2.88 16.16 22.27
CA LEU A 219 -1.64 16.92 22.43
C LEU A 219 -1.29 17.83 21.24
N GLY A 220 -2.11 17.88 20.18
CA GLY A 220 -1.89 18.72 19.00
C GLY A 220 -0.73 18.29 18.09
N VAL A 221 -0.14 17.12 18.35
CA VAL A 221 1.00 16.56 17.59
C VAL A 221 0.54 15.95 16.26
N GLU A 222 -0.67 15.38 16.23
CA GLU A 222 -1.22 14.75 15.03
C GLU A 222 -2.13 15.70 14.24
N ARG A 223 -1.61 16.24 13.15
CA ARG A 223 -2.35 17.04 12.15
C ARG A 223 -2.61 16.21 10.89
N SER A 224 -3.32 15.08 11.01
CA SER A 224 -3.62 14.24 9.83
C SER A 224 -4.51 15.02 8.85
N ILE A 225 -4.00 15.27 7.65
CA ILE A 225 -4.72 15.93 6.54
C ILE A 225 -5.47 14.90 5.67
N LYS A 226 -5.17 13.59 5.83
CA LYS A 226 -5.84 12.54 5.05
C LYS A 226 -7.29 12.33 5.54
N ARG A 227 -8.22 12.29 4.60
CA ARG A 227 -9.67 12.11 4.80
C ARG A 227 -10.07 10.65 4.69
#